data_AF-A0A7S0CEG2-F1
#
_entry.id   AF-A0A7S0CEG2-F1
#
_cell.length_a   1.000
_cell.length_b   1.000
_cell.length_c   1.000
_cell.angle_alpha   90.00
_cell.angle_beta   90.00
_cell.angle_gamma   90.00
#
_symmetry.space_group_name_H-M   'P 1'
#
loop_
_entity.id
_entity.type
_entity.pdbx_description
1 polymer ?
#
loop_
_entity_poly.entity_id
_entity_poly.type
_entity_poly.pdbx_seq_one_letter_code
_entity_poly.pdbx_strand_id
1 'polypeptide(L)'
;MSTAEAEINPDGSTNVPPVDPPMSDSSDNGSSEKFNTAGDAGTEEPFTGYEIPEETVASTDPAIYLALAILLVGIIAMVVVWMRRKKNKSGSADDFFENLDGDKFNLQLPAAVDEYYQIREKCEEQGWVPGKPPANPQAQQNGPHRVMAQALMKRCIADIPLVTHVQKESTGMNKLYSQSMCSVKQWRSYQAAEAMVSGEVDEVRAEADEIEPGWSGVIWRQAMQYHQMLKQRHEMEAKSAAQQKEKEVAEAAKTKAIKDKVDAERRKIALAEKTAQDLIKQEEREAQSKKSFNGAGMKKGFLSNNNKKK
;
A
#
# COMPACT_ATOMS: atom_id res chain seq x y z
N MET A 1 3.08 -52.68 11.86
CA MET A 1 3.63 -51.36 12.21
C MET A 1 2.63 -50.69 13.14
N SER A 2 2.92 -50.67 14.44
CA SER A 2 2.06 -50.01 15.43
C SER A 2 2.29 -48.51 15.36
N THR A 3 1.23 -47.76 15.08
CA THR A 3 1.18 -46.30 15.24
C THR A 3 1.00 -46.00 16.72
N ALA A 4 2.07 -45.53 17.39
CA ALA A 4 1.97 -44.97 18.72
C ALA A 4 1.50 -43.50 18.60
N GLU A 5 0.37 -43.18 19.22
CA GLU A 5 -0.12 -41.80 19.38
C GLU A 5 0.81 -41.02 20.30
N ALA A 6 1.08 -39.76 19.94
CA ALA A 6 1.88 -38.84 20.75
C ALA A 6 1.03 -38.29 21.91
N GLU A 7 1.38 -38.65 23.15
CA GLU A 7 0.83 -38.02 24.35
C GLU A 7 1.50 -36.65 24.59
N ILE A 8 0.67 -35.61 24.72
CA ILE A 8 1.08 -34.25 25.03
C ILE A 8 0.99 -34.06 26.55
N ASN A 9 2.10 -33.74 27.19
CA ASN A 9 2.13 -33.46 28.62
C ASN A 9 1.47 -32.10 28.95
N PRO A 10 0.89 -31.93 30.15
CA PRO A 10 0.21 -30.70 30.57
C PRO A 10 1.13 -29.47 30.73
N ASP A 11 2.45 -29.64 30.63
CA ASP A 11 3.44 -28.55 30.63
C ASP A 11 3.80 -28.05 29.21
N GLY A 12 3.18 -28.62 28.17
CA GLY A 12 3.45 -28.26 26.78
C GLY A 12 4.77 -28.82 26.23
N SER A 13 5.48 -29.66 26.97
CA SER A 13 6.65 -30.37 26.47
C SER A 13 6.22 -31.64 25.70
N THR A 14 6.71 -31.76 24.46
CA THR A 14 6.57 -32.98 23.67
C THR A 14 7.83 -33.82 23.83
N ASN A 15 7.75 -34.97 24.49
CA ASN A 15 8.82 -35.97 24.48
C ASN A 15 8.78 -36.70 23.13
N VAL A 16 9.50 -36.17 22.14
CA VAL A 16 9.72 -36.85 20.87
C VAL A 16 10.82 -37.89 21.09
N PRO A 17 10.59 -39.20 20.85
CA PRO A 17 11.66 -40.18 20.93
C PRO A 17 12.75 -39.84 19.90
N PRO A 18 14.04 -40.07 20.23
CA PRO A 18 15.14 -39.78 19.33
C PRO A 18 14.96 -40.58 18.03
N VAL A 19 14.82 -39.86 16.92
CA VAL A 19 14.79 -40.43 15.58
C VAL A 19 16.23 -40.63 15.16
N ASP A 20 16.65 -41.89 14.98
CA ASP A 20 17.97 -42.23 14.46
C ASP A 20 18.20 -41.53 13.10
N PRO A 21 19.36 -40.89 12.86
CA PRO A 21 19.62 -40.21 11.60
C PRO A 21 19.74 -41.23 10.46
N PRO A 22 19.08 -41.00 9.31
CA PRO A 22 19.25 -41.86 8.15
C PRO A 22 20.67 -41.72 7.60
N MET A 23 21.33 -42.86 7.39
CA MET A 23 22.60 -42.94 6.67
C MET A 23 22.48 -42.28 5.29
N SER A 24 23.23 -41.20 5.07
CA SER A 24 23.39 -40.58 3.76
C SER A 24 24.37 -41.40 2.94
N ASP A 25 23.85 -42.03 1.90
CA ASP A 25 24.61 -42.76 0.89
C ASP A 25 25.43 -41.79 0.03
N SER A 26 26.72 -42.06 -0.07
CA SER A 26 27.67 -41.34 -0.90
C SER A 26 27.36 -41.61 -2.37
N SER A 27 27.05 -40.56 -3.13
CA SER A 27 27.07 -40.60 -4.60
C SER A 27 27.89 -39.43 -5.12
N ASP A 28 29.18 -39.71 -5.21
CA ASP A 28 30.18 -39.00 -5.98
C ASP A 28 29.77 -38.94 -7.46
N ASN A 29 29.60 -37.74 -8.01
CA ASN A 29 29.62 -37.53 -9.45
C ASN A 29 30.16 -36.13 -9.77
N GLY A 30 31.46 -35.95 -9.51
CA GLY A 30 32.22 -34.79 -9.97
C GLY A 30 32.48 -34.84 -11.48
N SER A 31 31.56 -34.30 -12.29
CA SER A 31 31.86 -33.96 -13.68
C SER A 31 32.52 -32.58 -13.73
N SER A 32 33.85 -32.59 -13.82
CA SER A 32 34.69 -31.41 -14.03
C SER A 32 34.83 -31.14 -15.52
N GLU A 33 33.92 -30.35 -16.09
CA GLU A 33 34.15 -29.75 -17.41
C GLU A 33 35.17 -28.62 -17.29
N LYS A 34 36.42 -28.99 -17.53
CA LYS A 34 37.53 -28.08 -17.81
C LYS A 34 37.25 -27.40 -19.16
N PHE A 35 36.67 -26.21 -19.10
CA PHE A 35 36.61 -25.30 -20.25
C PHE A 35 38.00 -24.72 -20.51
N ASN A 36 38.74 -25.36 -21.41
CA ASN A 36 39.99 -24.86 -21.95
C ASN A 36 39.72 -23.62 -22.81
N THR A 37 39.88 -22.41 -22.23
CA THR A 37 40.03 -21.19 -23.02
C THR A 37 41.47 -21.15 -23.52
N ALA A 38 41.69 -21.78 -24.68
CA ALA A 38 42.93 -21.64 -25.43
C ALA A 38 43.10 -20.17 -25.81
N GLY A 39 44.28 -19.64 -25.50
CA GLY A 39 44.66 -18.27 -25.78
C GLY A 39 44.69 -17.99 -27.28
N ASP A 40 43.98 -16.95 -27.68
CA ASP A 40 44.19 -16.28 -28.94
C ASP A 40 45.22 -15.17 -28.71
N ALA A 41 46.47 -15.50 -29.00
CA ALA A 41 47.59 -14.57 -29.06
C ALA A 41 47.45 -13.75 -30.35
N GLY A 42 46.60 -12.72 -30.28
CA GLY A 42 46.41 -11.72 -31.33
C GLY A 42 47.51 -10.67 -31.29
N THR A 43 48.61 -10.97 -32.00
CA THR A 43 49.49 -10.07 -32.76
C THR A 43 49.45 -8.58 -32.39
N GLU A 44 50.47 -8.16 -31.65
CA GLU A 44 50.86 -6.75 -31.49
C GLU A 44 51.53 -6.29 -32.80
N GLU A 45 50.73 -5.83 -33.76
CA GLU A 45 51.22 -5.07 -34.92
C GLU A 45 51.66 -3.67 -34.44
N PRO A 46 52.93 -3.26 -34.65
CA PRO A 46 53.31 -1.87 -34.45
C PRO A 46 52.58 -1.02 -35.49
N PHE A 47 51.61 -0.22 -35.02
CA PHE A 47 50.96 0.83 -35.80
C PHE A 47 52.03 1.84 -36.24
N THR A 48 52.59 1.55 -37.41
CA THR A 48 53.50 2.39 -38.17
C THR A 48 52.73 3.63 -38.61
N GLY A 49 53.37 4.78 -38.45
CA GLY A 49 52.79 6.08 -38.74
C GLY A 49 52.17 6.12 -40.13
N TYR A 50 50.85 6.20 -40.15
CA TYR A 50 50.12 6.65 -41.33
C TYR A 50 50.33 8.17 -41.38
N GLU A 51 51.41 8.57 -42.07
CA GLU A 51 51.53 9.92 -42.62
C GLU A 51 50.27 10.17 -43.45
N ILE A 52 49.42 11.06 -42.95
CA ILE A 52 48.28 11.58 -43.69
C ILE A 52 48.88 12.21 -44.95
N PRO A 53 48.64 11.67 -46.17
CA PRO A 53 48.94 12.45 -47.35
C PRO A 53 48.06 13.69 -47.26
N GLU A 54 48.69 14.87 -47.20
CA GLU A 54 48.04 16.15 -47.49
C GLU A 54 47.55 16.10 -48.94
N GLU A 55 46.47 15.36 -49.16
CA GLU A 55 45.76 15.34 -50.41
C GLU A 55 44.93 16.62 -50.42
N THR A 56 45.53 17.61 -51.06
CA THR A 56 44.91 18.81 -51.62
C THR A 56 43.40 18.70 -51.70
N VAL A 57 42.70 19.26 -50.71
CA VAL A 57 41.27 19.51 -50.78
C VAL A 57 41.10 20.56 -51.88
N ALA A 58 40.97 20.08 -53.11
CA ALA A 58 40.63 20.87 -54.26
C ALA A 58 39.29 21.54 -53.95
N SER A 59 39.35 22.82 -53.57
CA SER A 59 38.27 23.79 -53.39
C SER A 59 36.86 23.23 -53.68
N THR A 60 36.34 22.42 -52.77
CA THR A 60 34.97 21.92 -52.86
C THR A 60 34.07 23.12 -52.62
N ASP A 61 33.25 23.45 -53.63
CA ASP A 61 32.35 24.60 -53.60
C ASP A 61 31.55 24.62 -52.27
N PRO A 62 31.58 25.73 -51.51
CA PRO A 62 30.80 25.87 -50.28
C PRO A 62 29.30 25.53 -50.46
N ALA A 63 28.76 25.61 -51.68
CA ALA A 63 27.41 25.17 -51.99
C ALA A 63 27.16 23.66 -51.73
N ILE A 64 28.17 22.80 -51.94
CA ILE A 64 28.05 21.34 -51.75
C ILE A 64 27.89 21.01 -50.26
N TYR A 65 28.65 21.69 -49.39
CA TYR A 65 28.51 21.54 -47.94
C TYR A 65 27.13 21.99 -47.44
N LEU A 66 26.59 23.05 -48.02
CA LEU A 66 25.26 23.56 -47.68
C LEU A 66 24.16 22.58 -48.12
N ALA A 67 24.29 22.00 -49.32
CA ALA A 67 23.36 20.98 -49.81
C ALA A 67 23.37 19.71 -48.94
N LEU A 68 24.57 19.24 -48.53
CA LEU A 68 24.71 18.10 -47.62
C LEU A 68 24.12 18.40 -46.23
N ALA A 69 24.32 19.60 -45.71
CA ALA A 69 23.76 20.01 -44.42
C ALA A 69 22.22 20.01 -44.45
N ILE A 70 21.59 20.52 -45.52
CA ILE A 70 20.13 20.50 -45.70
C ILE A 70 19.62 19.07 -45.80
N LEU A 71 20.31 18.19 -46.52
CA LEU A 71 19.94 16.78 -46.65
C LEU A 71 19.99 16.08 -45.29
N LEU A 72 21.03 16.34 -44.50
CA LEU A 72 21.20 15.78 -43.16
C LEU A 72 20.09 16.26 -42.21
N VAL A 73 19.75 17.56 -42.24
CA VAL A 73 18.61 18.12 -41.48
C VAL A 73 17.28 17.51 -41.93
N GLY A 74 17.09 17.31 -43.23
CA GLY A 74 15.90 16.64 -43.79
C GLY A 74 15.74 15.20 -43.31
N ILE A 75 16.83 14.43 -43.29
CA ILE A 75 16.84 13.06 -42.76
C ILE A 75 16.51 13.06 -41.26
N ILE A 76 17.14 13.94 -40.47
CA ILE A 76 16.85 14.06 -39.03
C ILE A 76 15.37 14.41 -38.82
N ALA A 77 14.83 15.38 -39.56
CA ALA A 77 13.42 15.77 -39.46
C ALA A 77 12.49 14.61 -39.84
N MET A 78 12.82 13.85 -40.89
CA MET A 78 12.05 12.67 -41.32
C MET A 78 12.06 11.58 -40.24
N VAL A 79 13.22 11.30 -39.62
CA VAL A 79 13.35 10.34 -38.52
C VAL A 79 12.54 10.80 -37.30
N VAL A 80 12.60 12.08 -36.93
CA VAL A 80 11.83 12.65 -35.82
C VAL A 80 10.32 12.55 -36.08
N VAL A 81 9.86 12.85 -37.30
CA VAL A 81 8.44 12.71 -37.69
C VAL A 81 8.01 11.26 -37.70
N TRP A 82 8.86 10.33 -38.16
CA TRP A 82 8.57 8.90 -38.15
C TRP A 82 8.50 8.35 -36.72
N MET A 83 9.42 8.74 -35.84
CA MET A 83 9.36 8.40 -34.40
C MET A 83 8.09 8.95 -33.74
N ARG A 84 7.71 10.20 -34.03
CA ARG A 84 6.46 10.81 -33.52
C ARG A 84 5.21 10.11 -34.05
N ARG A 85 5.17 9.75 -35.33
CA ARG A 85 4.05 9.00 -35.93
C ARG A 85 3.94 7.58 -35.38
N LYS A 86 5.06 6.93 -35.09
CA LYS A 86 5.08 5.61 -34.45
C LYS A 86 4.53 5.69 -33.01
N LYS A 87 4.89 6.73 -32.26
CA LYS A 87 4.38 6.97 -30.90
C LYS A 87 2.85 7.21 -30.86
N ASN A 88 2.30 7.89 -31.87
CA ASN A 88 0.86 8.18 -31.91
C ASN A 88 -0.01 6.98 -32.34
N LYS A 89 0.57 5.89 -32.89
CA LYS A 89 -0.18 4.69 -33.27
C LYS A 89 -0.23 3.61 -32.19
N SER A 90 0.54 3.71 -31.10
CA SER A 90 0.57 2.72 -30.02
C SER A 90 -0.17 3.15 -28.73
N GLY A 91 -0.57 4.43 -28.61
CA GLY A 91 -1.12 4.99 -27.38
C GLY A 91 -2.47 4.42 -26.89
N SER A 92 -3.21 3.61 -27.64
CA SER A 92 -4.48 3.05 -27.12
C SER A 92 -4.30 1.74 -26.34
N ALA A 93 -3.29 0.94 -26.68
CA ALA A 93 -3.01 -0.31 -25.96
C ALA A 93 -1.93 -0.05 -24.90
N ASP A 94 -0.90 0.72 -25.24
CA ASP A 94 0.19 1.03 -24.31
C ASP A 94 -0.31 1.88 -23.13
N ASP A 95 -1.26 2.81 -23.28
CA ASP A 95 -1.73 3.62 -22.14
C ASP A 95 -2.51 2.78 -21.08
N PHE A 96 -3.22 1.73 -21.50
CA PHE A 96 -3.88 0.80 -20.56
C PHE A 96 -2.86 -0.06 -19.81
N PHE A 97 -1.83 -0.56 -20.51
CA PHE A 97 -0.75 -1.32 -19.91
C PHE A 97 0.20 -0.42 -19.11
N GLU A 98 0.48 0.81 -19.50
CA GLU A 98 1.35 1.75 -18.76
C GLU A 98 0.75 2.10 -17.39
N ASN A 99 -0.57 2.27 -17.31
CA ASN A 99 -1.29 2.45 -16.05
C ASN A 99 -1.36 1.17 -15.20
N LEU A 100 -1.14 -0.02 -15.78
CA LEU A 100 -1.09 -1.31 -15.08
C LEU A 100 0.34 -1.77 -14.74
N ASP A 101 1.34 -1.33 -15.52
CA ASP A 101 2.69 -1.91 -15.60
C ASP A 101 3.70 -1.26 -14.66
N GLY A 102 3.43 -0.05 -14.15
CA GLY A 102 4.41 0.72 -13.37
C GLY A 102 4.21 0.63 -11.86
N ASP A 103 2.99 0.80 -11.40
CA ASP A 103 2.75 1.11 -9.98
C ASP A 103 2.69 -0.13 -9.08
N LYS A 104 2.36 -1.30 -9.63
CA LYS A 104 2.17 -2.52 -8.82
C LYS A 104 3.45 -2.99 -8.14
N PHE A 105 4.62 -2.73 -8.74
CA PHE A 105 5.93 -3.18 -8.23
C PHE A 105 6.88 -2.02 -7.89
N ASN A 106 6.37 -0.79 -7.83
CA ASN A 106 7.11 0.33 -7.26
C ASN A 106 7.08 0.25 -5.72
N LEU A 107 7.65 -0.84 -5.19
CA LEU A 107 7.72 -1.09 -3.75
C LEU A 107 8.71 -0.10 -3.15
N GLN A 108 8.28 0.56 -2.09
CA GLN A 108 9.16 1.33 -1.23
C GLN A 108 9.43 0.51 0.02
N LEU A 109 10.68 0.53 0.48
CA LEU A 109 11.05 -0.08 1.73
C LEU A 109 10.28 0.59 2.89
N PRO A 110 9.85 -0.17 3.91
CA PRO A 110 9.12 0.39 5.03
C PRO A 110 9.96 1.42 5.80
N ALA A 111 9.32 2.46 6.34
CA ALA A 111 9.97 3.47 7.20
C ALA A 111 10.66 2.86 8.45
N ALA A 112 10.29 1.62 8.82
CA ALA A 112 10.95 0.86 9.88
C ALA A 112 12.45 0.62 9.61
N VAL A 113 12.86 0.59 8.35
CA VAL A 113 14.27 0.47 7.95
C VAL A 113 15.06 1.72 8.36
N ASP A 114 14.54 2.90 8.05
CA ASP A 114 15.16 4.17 8.45
C ASP A 114 15.19 4.34 9.98
N GLU A 115 14.09 3.97 10.66
CA GLU A 115 14.02 3.98 12.12
C GLU A 115 15.06 3.05 12.75
N TYR A 116 15.32 1.89 12.13
CA TYR A 116 16.31 0.95 12.61
C TYR A 116 17.72 1.54 12.56
N TYR A 117 18.12 2.18 11.45
CA TYR A 117 19.45 2.81 11.37
C TYR A 117 19.61 3.96 12.37
N GLN A 118 18.55 4.73 12.64
CA GLN A 118 18.58 5.75 13.70
C GLN A 118 18.73 5.14 15.10
N ILE A 119 18.13 3.98 15.35
CA ILE A 119 18.28 3.26 16.62
C ILE A 119 19.68 2.65 16.72
N ARG A 120 20.20 2.11 15.62
CA ARG A 120 21.57 1.58 15.53
C ARG A 120 22.60 2.63 15.93
N GLU A 121 22.53 3.83 15.33
CA GLU A 121 23.41 4.95 15.66
C GLU A 121 23.35 5.29 17.16
N LYS A 122 22.15 5.41 17.72
CA LYS A 122 21.96 5.67 19.17
C LYS A 122 22.50 4.54 20.06
N CYS A 123 22.39 3.29 19.62
CA CYS A 123 22.93 2.14 20.35
C CYS A 123 24.45 2.11 20.28
N GLU A 124 25.05 2.43 19.14
CA GLU A 124 26.50 2.56 18.95
C GLU A 124 27.07 3.69 19.83
N GLU A 125 26.39 4.85 19.91
CA GLU A 125 26.72 5.93 20.84
C GLU A 125 26.66 5.49 22.31
N GLN A 126 25.75 4.56 22.65
CA GLN A 126 25.63 3.96 23.97
C GLN A 126 26.63 2.82 24.24
N GLY A 127 27.55 2.58 23.31
CA GLY A 127 28.62 1.59 23.45
C GLY A 127 28.23 0.18 23.00
N TRP A 128 27.18 0.01 22.20
CA TRP A 128 26.91 -1.24 21.50
C TRP A 128 27.96 -1.49 20.41
N VAL A 129 28.40 -2.74 20.29
CA VAL A 129 29.39 -3.16 19.28
C VAL A 129 28.87 -4.42 18.60
N PRO A 130 28.89 -4.49 17.25
CA PRO A 130 28.54 -5.70 16.51
C PRO A 130 29.35 -6.92 16.96
N GLY A 131 28.69 -8.07 17.04
CA GLY A 131 29.29 -9.39 17.32
C GLY A 131 29.72 -9.61 18.76
N LYS A 132 29.53 -8.64 19.67
CA LYS A 132 29.88 -8.78 21.08
C LYS A 132 28.63 -9.00 21.93
N PRO A 133 28.53 -10.12 22.67
CA PRO A 133 27.44 -10.30 23.62
C PRO A 133 27.51 -9.22 24.71
N PRO A 134 26.37 -8.86 25.32
CA PRO A 134 26.34 -7.86 26.39
C PRO A 134 27.22 -8.33 27.55
N ALA A 135 28.02 -7.41 28.10
CA ALA A 135 28.98 -7.73 29.16
C ALA A 135 28.33 -8.28 30.45
N ASN A 136 27.07 -7.91 30.73
CA ASN A 136 26.33 -8.31 31.92
C ASN A 136 24.92 -8.84 31.57
N PRO A 137 24.44 -9.90 32.26
CA PRO A 137 23.07 -10.42 32.08
C PRO A 137 21.96 -9.38 32.34
N GLN A 138 22.17 -8.44 33.27
CA GLN A 138 21.23 -7.33 33.51
C GLN A 138 21.20 -6.31 32.36
N ALA A 139 22.32 -6.08 31.70
CA ALA A 139 22.37 -5.21 30.50
C ALA A 139 21.66 -5.88 29.31
N GLN A 140 21.46 -7.20 29.34
CA GLN A 140 20.70 -7.91 28.32
C GLN A 140 19.20 -7.67 28.42
N GLN A 141 18.68 -7.29 29.60
CA GLN A 141 17.25 -7.05 29.77
C GLN A 141 16.78 -5.67 29.31
N ASN A 142 17.57 -4.61 29.44
CA ASN A 142 17.15 -3.25 29.06
C ASN A 142 18.27 -2.43 28.39
N GLY A 143 19.38 -3.06 28.00
CA GLY A 143 20.50 -2.37 27.38
C GLY A 143 20.34 -2.19 25.86
N PRO A 144 21.30 -1.49 25.24
CA PRO A 144 21.27 -1.14 23.82
C PRO A 144 21.22 -2.38 22.92
N HIS A 145 21.79 -3.50 23.36
CA HIS A 145 21.71 -4.77 22.64
C HIS A 145 20.26 -5.26 22.45
N ARG A 146 19.40 -5.18 23.48
CA ARG A 146 17.99 -5.56 23.37
C ARG A 146 17.21 -4.57 22.51
N VAL A 147 17.48 -3.27 22.65
CA VAL A 147 16.84 -2.23 21.86
C VAL A 147 17.13 -2.44 20.37
N MET A 148 18.38 -2.79 20.04
CA MET A 148 18.81 -3.13 18.69
C MET A 148 18.08 -4.38 18.15
N ALA A 149 18.02 -5.45 18.94
CA ALA A 149 17.28 -6.66 18.57
C ALA A 149 15.77 -6.38 18.35
N GLN A 150 15.15 -5.56 19.19
CA GLN A 150 13.75 -5.16 19.04
C GLN A 150 13.52 -4.31 17.79
N ALA A 151 14.45 -3.40 17.48
CA ALA A 151 14.39 -2.58 16.27
C ALA A 151 14.52 -3.44 15.00
N LEU A 152 15.46 -4.38 14.97
CA LEU A 152 15.59 -5.31 13.84
C LEU A 152 14.33 -6.18 13.69
N MET A 153 13.80 -6.72 14.79
CA MET A 153 12.55 -7.48 14.77
C MET A 153 11.37 -6.64 14.22
N LYS A 154 11.31 -5.34 14.56
CA LYS A 154 10.29 -4.42 14.02
C LYS A 154 10.46 -4.21 12.51
N ARG A 155 11.69 -4.05 12.02
CA ARG A 155 12.03 -4.00 10.58
C ARG A 155 11.55 -5.27 9.88
N CYS A 156 11.95 -6.46 10.35
CA CYS A 156 11.52 -7.73 9.79
C CYS A 156 9.99 -7.88 9.72
N ILE A 157 9.27 -7.47 10.77
CA ILE A 157 7.80 -7.56 10.81
C ILE A 157 7.16 -6.67 9.74
N ALA A 158 7.76 -5.50 9.48
CA ALA A 158 7.30 -4.56 8.46
C ALA A 158 7.57 -5.07 7.03
N ASP A 159 8.60 -5.89 6.84
CA ASP A 159 8.97 -6.45 5.52
C ASP A 159 8.12 -7.67 5.13
N ILE A 160 7.52 -8.37 6.09
CA ILE A 160 6.72 -9.58 5.84
C ILE A 160 5.62 -9.38 4.79
N PRO A 161 4.80 -8.31 4.81
CA PRO A 161 3.84 -8.04 3.76
C PRO A 161 4.46 -7.94 2.36
N LEU A 162 5.64 -7.33 2.23
CA LEU A 162 6.36 -7.18 0.97
C LEU A 162 6.88 -8.54 0.48
N VAL A 163 7.58 -9.28 1.36
CA VAL A 163 8.07 -10.64 1.08
C VAL A 163 6.91 -11.55 0.65
N THR A 164 5.81 -11.53 1.40
CA THR A 164 4.61 -12.33 1.11
C THR A 164 3.97 -11.93 -0.21
N HIS A 165 3.97 -10.64 -0.55
CA HIS A 165 3.43 -10.15 -1.81
C HIS A 165 4.26 -10.65 -3.01
N VAL A 166 5.57 -10.47 -2.97
CA VAL A 166 6.48 -10.93 -4.04
C VAL A 166 6.40 -12.45 -4.21
N GLN A 167 6.41 -13.22 -3.12
CA GLN A 167 6.29 -14.68 -3.18
C GLN A 167 4.98 -15.16 -3.81
N LYS A 168 3.86 -14.50 -3.49
CA LYS A 168 2.55 -14.83 -4.08
C LYS A 168 2.48 -14.50 -5.57
N GLU A 169 3.10 -13.40 -5.99
CA GLU A 169 3.10 -12.94 -7.38
C GLU A 169 4.10 -13.71 -8.26
N SER A 170 5.17 -14.27 -7.67
CA SER A 170 6.26 -14.94 -8.39
C SER A 170 5.79 -15.99 -9.41
N THR A 171 4.98 -16.96 -8.97
CA THR A 171 4.50 -18.04 -9.85
C THR A 171 3.58 -17.51 -10.96
N GLY A 172 2.73 -16.53 -10.64
CA GLY A 172 1.82 -15.91 -11.61
C GLY A 172 2.58 -15.12 -12.67
N MET A 173 3.55 -14.32 -12.23
CA MET A 173 4.32 -13.45 -13.11
C MET A 173 5.24 -14.23 -14.05
N ASN A 174 5.92 -15.28 -13.54
CA ASN A 174 6.71 -16.19 -14.37
C ASN A 174 5.86 -16.86 -15.48
N LYS A 175 4.63 -17.26 -15.14
CA LYS A 175 3.70 -17.86 -16.10
C LYS A 175 3.24 -16.84 -17.15
N LEU A 176 2.87 -15.63 -16.73
CA LEU A 176 2.47 -14.57 -17.66
C LEU A 176 3.60 -14.20 -18.62
N TYR A 177 4.85 -14.14 -18.14
CA TYR A 177 6.00 -13.81 -18.97
C TYR A 177 6.28 -14.91 -20.02
N SER A 178 6.32 -16.17 -19.59
CA SER A 178 6.52 -17.31 -20.51
C SER A 178 5.42 -17.45 -21.56
N GLN A 179 4.20 -17.01 -21.26
CA GLN A 179 3.06 -16.99 -22.20
C GLN A 179 2.98 -15.69 -23.02
N SER A 180 3.93 -14.76 -22.87
CA SER A 180 3.91 -13.43 -23.51
C SER A 180 2.63 -12.63 -23.20
N MET A 181 2.05 -12.83 -22.01
CA MET A 181 0.82 -12.17 -21.53
C MET A 181 1.10 -10.98 -20.59
N CYS A 182 2.35 -10.75 -20.19
CA CYS A 182 2.78 -9.52 -19.51
C CYS A 182 3.82 -8.78 -20.35
N SER A 183 3.92 -7.46 -20.15
CA SER A 183 4.93 -6.67 -20.84
C SER A 183 6.33 -6.96 -20.27
N VAL A 184 7.35 -6.77 -21.10
CA VAL A 184 8.75 -6.86 -20.65
C VAL A 184 9.03 -5.84 -19.53
N LYS A 185 8.40 -4.66 -19.59
CA LYS A 185 8.53 -3.63 -18.56
C LYS A 185 7.99 -4.12 -17.21
N GLN A 186 6.80 -4.72 -17.19
CA GLN A 186 6.19 -5.30 -15.99
C GLN A 186 7.02 -6.46 -15.42
N TRP A 187 7.57 -7.30 -16.30
CA TRP A 187 8.47 -8.38 -15.88
C TRP A 187 9.74 -7.81 -15.23
N ARG A 188 10.37 -6.79 -15.83
CA ARG A 188 11.56 -6.13 -15.28
C ARG A 188 11.26 -5.43 -13.95
N SER A 189 10.11 -4.78 -13.80
CA SER A 189 9.72 -4.18 -12.52
C SER A 189 9.52 -5.24 -11.44
N TYR A 190 8.93 -6.39 -11.77
CA TYR A 190 8.84 -7.52 -10.84
C TYR A 190 10.23 -8.02 -10.45
N GLN A 191 11.15 -8.23 -11.41
CA GLN A 191 12.52 -8.66 -11.11
C GLN A 191 13.28 -7.66 -10.22
N ALA A 192 13.08 -6.35 -10.45
CA ALA A 192 13.67 -5.31 -9.63
C ALA A 192 13.12 -5.34 -8.19
N ALA A 193 11.81 -5.51 -8.03
CA ALA A 193 11.16 -5.68 -6.74
C ALA A 193 11.62 -6.96 -6.02
N GLU A 194 11.74 -8.07 -6.74
CA GLU A 194 12.26 -9.34 -6.22
C GLU A 194 13.71 -9.19 -5.74
N ALA A 195 14.58 -8.60 -6.55
CA ALA A 195 15.97 -8.36 -6.18
C ALA A 195 16.09 -7.44 -4.95
N MET A 196 15.27 -6.39 -4.86
CA MET A 196 15.23 -5.49 -3.69
C MET A 196 14.81 -6.26 -2.43
N VAL A 197 13.73 -7.03 -2.48
CA VAL A 197 13.23 -7.79 -1.32
C VAL A 197 14.20 -8.91 -0.93
N SER A 198 14.83 -9.59 -1.90
CA SER A 198 15.88 -10.58 -1.61
C SER A 198 17.10 -9.94 -0.94
N GLY A 199 17.55 -8.77 -1.41
CA GLY A 199 18.64 -8.02 -0.79
C GLY A 199 18.32 -7.66 0.67
N GLU A 200 17.13 -7.11 0.91
CA GLU A 200 16.65 -6.78 2.26
C GLU A 200 16.63 -8.01 3.19
N VAL A 201 16.18 -9.17 2.70
CA VAL A 201 16.15 -10.41 3.49
C VAL A 201 17.55 -10.86 3.90
N ASP A 202 18.52 -10.73 3.00
CA ASP A 202 19.91 -11.13 3.26
C ASP A 202 20.64 -10.11 4.16
N GLU A 203 20.37 -8.81 4.00
CA GLU A 203 20.86 -7.77 4.92
C GLU A 203 20.35 -7.99 6.35
N VAL A 204 19.04 -8.23 6.52
CA VAL A 204 18.44 -8.53 7.82
C VAL A 204 19.07 -9.78 8.45
N ARG A 205 19.39 -10.81 7.65
CA ARG A 205 20.08 -12.01 8.15
C ARG A 205 21.49 -11.69 8.62
N ALA A 206 22.25 -10.94 7.83
CA ALA A 206 23.60 -10.53 8.20
C ALA A 206 23.59 -9.70 9.49
N GLU A 207 22.69 -8.72 9.59
CA GLU A 207 22.52 -7.89 10.78
C GLU A 207 22.03 -8.68 12.00
N ALA A 208 21.17 -9.68 11.80
CA ALA A 208 20.74 -10.57 12.89
C ALA A 208 21.92 -11.36 13.46
N ASP A 209 22.80 -11.89 12.61
CA ASP A 209 24.02 -12.58 13.05
C ASP A 209 25.06 -11.63 13.67
N GLU A 210 25.11 -10.37 13.25
CA GLU A 210 25.89 -9.31 13.92
C GLU A 210 25.37 -9.03 15.33
N ILE A 211 24.05 -9.08 15.55
CA ILE A 211 23.47 -8.87 16.88
C ILE A 211 23.70 -10.12 17.74
N GLU A 212 23.26 -11.29 17.28
CA GLU A 212 23.38 -12.54 18.03
C GLU A 212 23.75 -13.69 17.08
N PRO A 213 24.88 -14.39 17.28
CA PRO A 213 25.31 -15.46 16.40
C PRO A 213 24.27 -16.58 16.28
N GLY A 214 23.83 -16.89 15.05
CA GLY A 214 22.84 -17.93 14.77
C GLY A 214 21.39 -17.45 14.82
N TRP A 215 21.16 -16.16 15.07
CA TRP A 215 19.82 -15.59 15.08
C TRP A 215 19.23 -15.43 13.67
N SER A 216 20.06 -15.32 12.64
CA SER A 216 19.62 -15.22 11.24
C SER A 216 18.74 -16.38 10.78
N GLY A 217 18.97 -17.58 11.31
CA GLY A 217 18.18 -18.78 11.01
C GLY A 217 16.77 -18.78 11.60
N VAL A 218 16.50 -17.97 12.63
CA VAL A 218 15.22 -18.00 13.37
C VAL A 218 14.45 -16.69 13.34
N ILE A 219 15.11 -15.55 13.06
CA ILE A 219 14.50 -14.21 13.12
C ILE A 219 13.26 -14.08 12.25
N TRP A 220 13.30 -14.57 11.00
CA TRP A 220 12.17 -14.50 10.07
C TRP A 220 10.98 -15.36 10.53
N ARG A 221 11.24 -16.53 11.11
CA ARG A 221 10.18 -17.40 11.66
C ARG A 221 9.50 -16.73 12.85
N GLN A 222 10.28 -16.12 13.74
CA GLN A 222 9.77 -15.36 14.88
C GLN A 222 8.96 -14.15 14.40
N ALA A 223 9.49 -13.37 13.47
CA ALA A 223 8.80 -12.22 12.88
C ALA A 223 7.45 -12.63 12.24
N MET A 224 7.40 -13.76 11.53
CA MET A 224 6.17 -14.29 10.95
C MET A 224 5.11 -14.62 12.01
N GLN A 225 5.51 -15.25 13.11
CA GLN A 225 4.62 -15.52 14.24
C GLN A 225 4.09 -14.21 14.87
N TYR A 226 4.98 -13.23 15.09
CA TYR A 226 4.60 -11.91 15.62
C TYR A 226 3.66 -11.15 14.69
N HIS A 227 3.92 -11.18 13.38
CA HIS A 227 3.07 -10.55 12.38
C HIS A 227 1.65 -11.15 12.39
N GLN A 228 1.53 -12.48 12.47
CA GLN A 228 0.23 -13.15 12.58
C GLN A 228 -0.52 -12.76 13.86
N MET A 229 0.18 -12.72 14.99
CA MET A 229 -0.40 -12.28 16.26
C MET A 229 -0.87 -10.81 16.20
N LEU A 230 -0.04 -9.91 15.67
CA LEU A 230 -0.40 -8.49 15.51
C LEU A 230 -1.59 -8.32 14.58
N LYS A 231 -1.61 -9.04 13.46
CA LYS A 231 -2.74 -9.03 12.53
C LYS A 231 -4.04 -9.47 13.21
N GLN A 232 -4.02 -10.56 13.97
CA GLN A 232 -5.19 -11.02 14.75
C GLN A 232 -5.64 -9.98 15.77
N ARG A 233 -4.70 -9.32 16.45
CA ARG A 233 -5.00 -8.26 17.42
C ARG A 233 -5.64 -7.04 16.77
N HIS A 234 -5.10 -6.56 15.65
CA HIS A 234 -5.66 -5.44 14.90
C HIS A 234 -7.05 -5.76 14.34
N GLU A 235 -7.26 -6.98 13.83
CA GLU A 235 -8.58 -7.41 13.38
C GLU A 235 -9.59 -7.49 14.53
N MET A 236 -9.18 -7.95 15.72
CA MET A 236 -10.03 -7.99 16.91
C MET A 236 -10.39 -6.59 17.40
N GLU A 237 -9.42 -5.67 17.43
CA GLU A 237 -9.63 -4.27 17.83
C GLU A 237 -10.50 -3.52 16.81
N ALA A 238 -10.29 -3.73 15.51
CA ALA A 238 -11.15 -3.17 14.48
C ALA A 238 -12.60 -3.68 14.61
N LYS A 239 -12.78 -4.98 14.90
CA LYS A 239 -14.11 -5.57 15.15
C LYS A 239 -14.76 -5.00 16.41
N SER A 240 -14.02 -4.86 17.51
CA SER A 240 -14.56 -4.30 18.75
C SER A 240 -14.92 -2.82 18.61
N ALA A 241 -14.09 -2.03 17.94
CA ALA A 241 -14.35 -0.63 17.64
C ALA A 241 -15.57 -0.46 16.69
N ALA A 242 -15.71 -1.34 15.70
CA ALA A 242 -16.89 -1.34 14.82
C ALA A 242 -18.17 -1.66 15.60
N GLN A 243 -18.13 -2.66 16.49
CA GLN A 243 -19.28 -2.99 17.35
C GLN A 243 -19.63 -1.87 18.33
N GLN A 244 -18.63 -1.16 18.87
CA GLN A 244 -18.88 0.01 19.74
C GLN A 244 -19.55 1.14 18.95
N LYS A 245 -19.05 1.48 17.77
CA LYS A 245 -19.66 2.49 16.90
C LYS A 245 -21.09 2.12 16.50
N GLU A 246 -21.34 0.85 16.20
CA GLU A 246 -22.69 0.38 15.87
C GLU A 246 -23.65 0.51 17.06
N LYS A 247 -23.18 0.18 18.28
CA LYS A 247 -23.96 0.39 19.51
C LYS A 247 -24.23 1.87 19.77
N GLU A 248 -23.24 2.73 19.62
CA GLU A 248 -23.40 4.19 19.77
C GLU A 248 -24.40 4.76 18.76
N VAL A 249 -24.34 4.34 17.49
CA VAL A 249 -25.32 4.75 16.47
C VAL A 249 -26.71 4.24 16.81
N ALA A 250 -26.84 2.99 17.27
CA ALA A 250 -28.12 2.43 17.69
C ALA A 250 -28.70 3.15 18.91
N GLU A 251 -27.88 3.56 19.88
CA GLU A 251 -28.30 4.33 21.05
C GLU A 251 -28.64 5.78 20.69
N ALA A 252 -27.87 6.42 19.82
CA ALA A 252 -28.17 7.74 19.26
C ALA A 252 -29.49 7.72 18.47
N ALA A 253 -29.76 6.65 17.71
CA ALA A 253 -31.02 6.47 17.00
C ALA A 253 -32.20 6.31 17.96
N LYS A 254 -32.04 5.52 19.05
CA LYS A 254 -33.07 5.37 20.08
C LYS A 254 -33.39 6.69 20.79
N THR A 255 -32.36 7.43 21.19
CA THR A 255 -32.55 8.72 21.88
C THR A 255 -33.17 9.78 20.97
N LYS A 256 -32.78 9.82 19.68
CA LYS A 256 -33.41 10.69 18.68
C LYS A 256 -34.89 10.33 18.47
N ALA A 257 -35.21 9.05 18.33
CA ALA A 257 -36.59 8.59 18.19
C ALA A 257 -37.46 8.92 19.42
N ILE A 258 -36.89 8.90 20.63
CA ILE A 258 -37.59 9.33 21.84
C ILE A 258 -37.83 10.84 21.83
N LYS A 259 -36.82 11.65 21.50
CA LYS A 259 -36.95 13.12 21.40
C LYS A 259 -38.01 13.52 20.38
N ASP A 260 -38.00 12.90 19.20
CA ASP A 260 -38.97 13.19 18.14
C ASP A 260 -40.42 12.88 18.58
N LYS A 261 -40.63 11.82 19.36
CA LYS A 261 -41.96 11.51 19.94
C LYS A 261 -42.40 12.55 20.97
N VAL A 262 -41.50 12.95 21.88
CA VAL A 262 -41.79 13.96 22.91
C VAL A 262 -42.11 15.31 22.27
N ASP A 263 -41.34 15.72 21.25
CA ASP A 263 -41.58 16.98 20.54
C ASP A 263 -42.88 16.95 19.73
N ALA A 264 -43.23 15.80 19.14
CA ALA A 264 -44.51 15.63 18.45
C ALA A 264 -45.71 15.76 19.41
N GLU A 265 -45.62 15.18 20.62
CA GLU A 265 -46.67 15.33 21.64
C GLU A 265 -46.78 16.77 22.15
N ARG A 266 -45.66 17.44 22.42
CA ARG A 266 -45.66 18.87 22.80
C ARG A 266 -46.31 19.75 21.74
N ARG A 267 -46.03 19.51 20.45
CA ARG A 267 -46.66 20.26 19.35
C ARG A 267 -48.17 20.04 19.28
N LYS A 268 -48.64 18.80 19.52
CA LYS A 268 -50.08 18.50 19.57
C LYS A 268 -50.78 19.23 20.71
N ILE A 269 -50.17 19.23 21.90
CA ILE A 269 -50.72 19.94 23.07
C ILE A 269 -50.78 21.45 22.80
N ALA A 270 -49.70 22.04 22.29
CA ALA A 270 -49.67 23.47 21.96
C ALA A 270 -50.69 23.86 20.87
N LEU A 271 -50.91 22.98 19.88
CA LEU A 271 -51.92 23.20 18.85
C LEU A 271 -53.34 23.14 19.44
N ALA A 272 -53.61 22.14 20.30
CA ALA A 272 -54.89 22.00 20.99
C ALA A 272 -55.20 23.22 21.88
N GLU A 273 -54.20 23.71 22.63
CA GLU A 273 -54.35 24.90 23.47
C GLU A 273 -54.62 26.16 22.65
N LYS A 274 -53.91 26.35 21.53
CA LYS A 274 -54.16 27.47 20.62
C LYS A 274 -55.56 27.41 20.03
N THR A 275 -56.02 26.23 19.61
CA THR A 275 -57.41 26.07 19.12
C THR A 275 -58.44 26.32 20.21
N ALA A 276 -58.19 25.92 21.45
CA ALA A 276 -59.08 26.20 22.58
C ALA A 276 -59.16 27.71 22.88
N GLN A 277 -58.03 28.42 22.86
CA GLN A 277 -58.00 29.87 23.04
C GLN A 277 -58.75 30.62 21.92
N ASP A 278 -58.63 30.17 20.67
CA ASP A 278 -59.34 30.78 19.54
C ASP A 278 -60.86 30.54 19.63
N LEU A 279 -61.31 29.37 20.10
CA LEU A 279 -62.72 29.09 20.36
C LEU A 279 -63.28 29.98 21.48
N ILE A 280 -62.55 30.14 22.59
CA ILE A 280 -62.96 31.04 23.69
C ILE A 280 -63.07 32.49 23.20
N LYS A 281 -62.11 32.96 22.38
CA LYS A 281 -62.16 34.30 21.78
C LYS A 281 -63.33 34.46 20.81
N GLN A 282 -63.70 33.41 20.08
CA GLN A 282 -64.88 33.43 19.21
C GLN A 282 -66.16 33.49 20.04
N GLU A 283 -66.29 32.69 21.11
CA GLU A 283 -67.43 32.77 22.04
C GLU A 283 -67.56 34.15 22.69
N GLU A 284 -66.46 34.78 23.10
CA GLU A 284 -66.48 36.14 23.66
C GLU A 284 -66.93 37.18 22.63
N ARG A 285 -66.46 37.09 21.38
CA ARG A 285 -66.91 37.97 20.29
C ARG A 285 -68.38 37.72 19.92
N GLU A 286 -68.85 36.49 19.99
CA GLU A 286 -70.26 36.16 19.77
C GLU A 286 -71.14 36.65 20.93
N ALA A 287 -70.68 36.55 22.17
CA ALA A 287 -71.38 37.09 23.33
C ALA A 287 -71.42 38.62 23.29
N GLN A 288 -70.33 39.28 22.89
CA GLN A 288 -70.28 40.73 22.69
C GLN A 288 -71.15 41.16 21.50
N SER A 289 -71.10 40.46 20.37
CA SER A 289 -71.92 40.78 19.20
C SER A 289 -73.41 40.58 19.46
N LYS A 290 -73.82 39.54 20.21
CA LYS A 290 -75.20 39.36 20.69
C LYS A 290 -75.63 40.45 21.68
N LYS A 291 -74.73 40.92 22.55
CA LYS A 291 -75.00 42.10 23.41
C LYS A 291 -75.15 43.39 22.61
N SER A 292 -74.35 43.60 21.56
CA SER A 292 -74.50 44.78 20.67
C SER A 292 -75.66 44.66 19.69
N PHE A 293 -76.07 43.45 19.29
CA PHE A 293 -77.22 43.20 18.40
C PHE A 293 -78.56 43.40 19.12
N ASN A 294 -78.64 43.09 20.41
CA ASN A 294 -79.81 43.43 21.24
C ASN A 294 -79.89 44.92 21.65
N GLY A 295 -78.87 45.73 21.34
CA GLY A 295 -78.78 47.13 21.76
C GLY A 295 -78.99 48.19 20.68
N ALA A 296 -79.01 47.83 19.39
CA ALA A 296 -79.11 48.81 18.30
C ALA A 296 -80.10 48.34 17.22
N GLY A 297 -81.27 48.98 17.20
CA GLY A 297 -82.32 48.73 16.23
C GLY A 297 -81.83 48.78 14.77
N MET A 298 -81.95 47.65 14.08
CA MET A 298 -81.78 47.59 12.63
C MET A 298 -82.95 48.32 11.95
N LYS A 299 -82.66 49.55 11.56
CA LYS A 299 -83.45 50.37 10.64
C LYS A 299 -83.52 49.67 9.29
N LYS A 300 -84.74 49.31 8.87
CA LYS A 300 -85.11 49.05 7.47
C LYS A 300 -84.55 50.16 6.58
N GLY A 301 -83.75 49.80 5.59
CA GLY A 301 -83.49 50.66 4.44
C GLY A 301 -82.11 50.51 3.84
N PHE A 302 -82.00 49.66 2.81
CA PHE A 302 -81.36 50.07 1.56
C PHE A 302 -81.75 49.11 0.43
N LEU A 303 -82.83 49.45 -0.26
CA LEU A 303 -83.01 49.09 -1.67
C LEU A 303 -82.02 49.92 -2.50
N SER A 304 -81.26 49.28 -3.40
CA SER A 304 -80.93 49.73 -4.78
C SER A 304 -79.81 48.82 -5.32
N ASN A 305 -80.11 47.85 -6.18
CA ASN A 305 -80.16 47.94 -7.64
C ASN A 305 -78.76 48.00 -8.30
N ASN A 306 -78.30 46.90 -8.93
CA ASN A 306 -77.60 47.03 -10.21
C ASN A 306 -77.52 45.70 -11.02
N ASN A 307 -78.15 45.77 -12.19
CA ASN A 307 -77.77 45.21 -13.50
C ASN A 307 -77.39 43.72 -13.67
N LYS A 308 -78.18 42.94 -14.44
CA LYS A 308 -78.22 42.85 -15.93
C LYS A 308 -77.06 42.06 -16.55
N LYS A 309 -77.46 40.93 -17.14
CA LYS A 309 -77.23 40.44 -18.52
C LYS A 309 -76.48 39.12 -18.65
N LYS A 310 -77.24 38.20 -19.26
CA LYS A 310 -76.90 37.15 -20.25
C LYS A 310 -75.91 36.07 -19.83
#